data_AF-A0AAV9VQA5-F1
#
_entry.id   AF-A0AAV9VQA5-F1
#
_cell.length_a   1.000
_cell.length_b   1.000
_cell.length_c   1.000
_cell.angle_alpha   90.00
_cell.angle_beta   90.00
_cell.angle_gamma   90.00
#
_symmetry.space_group_name_H-M   'P 1'
#
loop_
_entity.id
_entity.type
_entity.pdbx_description
1 polymer ?
#
loop_
_entity_poly.entity_id
_entity_poly.type
_entity_poly.pdbx_seq_one_letter_code
_entity_poly.pdbx_strand_id
1 'polypeptide(L)'
;MLVNRLCQRHHQIFYNAPAIDHVSQQLEVLYLQRIEKNYGQGGSDVLSGHADLSDPRNIEKLPEIWPAEEHGADEMSQAYKELVGQVSSMAAGLQSIRSRHERLLALRKKIGTLENPRESIQPNLVFKDSELALELKRMRILAAKLAYELEAPKPMQL
;
A
#
# COMPACT_ATOMS: atom_id res chain seq x y z
N MET A 1 -51.32 -28.91 24.18
CA MET A 1 -51.07 -28.67 22.73
C MET A 1 -51.36 -27.24 22.26
N LEU A 2 -52.35 -26.53 22.81
CA LEU A 2 -52.71 -25.16 22.37
C LEU A 2 -51.65 -24.08 22.69
N VAL A 3 -51.00 -24.19 23.86
CA VAL A 3 -49.96 -23.23 24.30
C VAL A 3 -48.77 -23.18 23.33
N ASN A 4 -48.34 -24.34 22.82
CA ASN A 4 -47.22 -24.42 21.88
C ASN A 4 -47.54 -23.72 20.54
N ARG A 5 -48.77 -23.87 20.04
CA ARG A 5 -49.23 -23.17 18.83
C ARG A 5 -49.35 -21.66 19.03
N LEU A 6 -49.76 -21.22 20.22
CA LEU A 6 -49.80 -19.80 20.58
C LEU A 6 -48.38 -19.21 20.62
N CYS A 7 -47.42 -19.91 21.23
CA CYS A 7 -46.03 -19.49 21.27
C CYS A 7 -45.39 -19.43 19.88
N GLN A 8 -45.64 -20.42 19.02
CA GLN A 8 -45.16 -20.42 17.63
C GLN A 8 -45.75 -19.26 16.83
N ARG A 9 -47.04 -18.95 17.02
CA ARG A 9 -47.70 -17.82 16.38
C ARG A 9 -47.16 -16.48 16.89
N HIS A 10 -46.92 -16.36 18.19
CA HIS A 10 -46.28 -15.18 18.77
C HIS A 10 -44.85 -15.02 18.24
N HIS A 11 -44.10 -16.10 18.12
CA HIS A 11 -42.75 -16.05 17.55
C HIS A 11 -42.75 -15.60 16.09
N GLN A 12 -43.66 -16.10 15.26
CA GLN A 12 -43.77 -15.67 13.86
C GLN A 12 -44.26 -14.22 13.69
N ILE A 13 -45.11 -13.73 14.59
CA ILE A 13 -45.66 -12.36 14.51
C ILE A 13 -44.64 -11.33 15.02
N PHE A 14 -44.00 -11.59 16.17
CA PHE A 14 -43.12 -10.63 16.83
C PHE A 14 -41.64 -10.81 16.46
N TYR A 15 -41.21 -12.03 16.17
CA TYR A 15 -39.84 -12.38 15.76
C TYR A 15 -39.83 -12.88 14.32
N ASN A 16 -40.49 -12.14 13.44
CA ASN A 16 -40.41 -12.42 12.02
C ASN A 16 -38.99 -12.09 11.54
N ALA A 17 -38.36 -12.99 10.77
CA ALA A 17 -36.98 -12.80 10.28
C ALA A 17 -36.75 -11.42 9.61
N PRO A 18 -37.67 -10.90 8.77
CA PRO A 18 -37.53 -9.57 8.17
C PRO A 18 -37.55 -8.42 9.18
N ALA A 19 -38.23 -8.57 10.32
CA ALA A 19 -38.25 -7.56 11.37
C ALA A 19 -36.92 -7.52 12.14
N ILE A 20 -36.32 -8.69 12.38
CA ILE A 20 -34.99 -8.80 12.99
C ILE A 20 -33.94 -8.23 12.04
N ASP A 21 -34.02 -8.54 10.75
CA ASP A 21 -33.12 -7.99 9.73
C ASP A 21 -33.28 -6.47 9.58
N HIS A 22 -34.51 -5.95 9.71
CA HIS A 22 -34.72 -4.51 9.68
C HIS A 22 -34.14 -3.81 10.91
N VAL A 23 -34.31 -4.38 12.10
CA VAL A 23 -33.73 -3.82 13.34
C VAL A 23 -32.20 -3.92 13.31
N SER A 24 -31.62 -4.99 12.78
CA SER A 24 -30.17 -5.12 12.64
C SER A 24 -29.62 -4.07 11.67
N GLN A 25 -30.28 -3.85 10.53
CA GLN A 25 -29.94 -2.78 9.59
C GLN A 25 -30.08 -1.39 10.23
N GLN A 26 -31.15 -1.14 11.01
CA GLN A 26 -31.30 0.12 11.74
C GLN A 26 -30.18 0.34 12.76
N LEU A 27 -29.79 -0.71 13.49
CA LEU A 27 -28.68 -0.66 14.43
C LEU A 27 -27.34 -0.42 13.71
N GLU A 28 -27.13 -1.05 12.56
CA GLU A 28 -25.95 -0.85 11.72
C GLU A 28 -25.87 0.61 11.24
N VAL A 29 -26.98 1.16 10.73
CA VAL A 29 -27.05 2.57 10.32
C VAL A 29 -26.78 3.51 11.49
N LEU A 30 -27.36 3.26 12.67
CA LEU A 30 -27.10 4.09 13.86
C LEU A 30 -25.66 3.97 14.35
N TYR A 31 -25.05 2.79 14.24
CA TYR A 31 -23.66 2.56 14.61
C TYR A 31 -22.71 3.30 13.64
N LEU A 32 -22.94 3.18 12.34
CA LEU A 32 -22.21 3.92 11.31
C LEU A 32 -22.38 5.43 11.48
N GLN A 33 -23.59 5.91 11.76
CA GLN A 33 -23.85 7.33 11.99
C GLN A 33 -23.16 7.85 13.27
N ARG A 34 -23.07 7.02 14.32
CA ARG A 34 -22.29 7.35 15.54
C ARG A 34 -20.81 7.46 15.22
N ILE A 35 -20.29 6.52 14.44
CA ILE A 35 -18.90 6.54 13.96
C ILE A 35 -18.64 7.82 13.17
N GLU A 36 -19.48 8.17 12.19
CA GLU A 36 -19.36 9.40 11.39
C GLU A 36 -19.42 10.68 12.23
N LYS A 37 -20.30 10.74 13.23
CA LYS A 37 -20.39 11.88 14.16
C LYS A 37 -19.14 12.01 15.03
N ASN A 38 -18.54 10.90 15.46
CA ASN A 38 -17.30 10.92 16.23
C ASN A 38 -16.09 11.32 15.37
N TYR A 39 -16.06 10.99 14.07
CA TYR A 39 -15.03 11.47 13.15
C TYR A 39 -15.05 12.99 12.94
N GLY A 40 -16.18 13.67 13.17
CA GLY A 40 -16.33 15.12 13.01
C GLY A 40 -15.92 15.98 14.22
N GLN A 41 -15.83 15.39 15.41
CA GLN A 41 -15.30 16.06 16.60
C GLN A 41 -13.84 15.67 16.75
N GLY A 42 -12.92 16.61 16.55
CA GLY A 42 -11.46 16.41 16.60
C GLY A 42 -10.88 16.06 17.97
N GLY A 43 -11.57 15.25 18.77
CA GLY A 43 -11.12 14.67 20.02
C GLY A 43 -10.78 13.19 19.84
N SER A 44 -9.52 12.91 19.53
CA SER A 44 -8.84 11.61 19.68
C SER A 44 -9.63 10.35 19.27
N ASP A 45 -9.90 10.22 17.97
CA ASP A 45 -10.25 8.96 17.30
C ASP A 45 -9.34 7.78 17.74
N VAL A 46 -8.10 8.07 18.12
CA VAL A 46 -7.13 7.09 18.62
C VAL A 46 -7.49 6.50 19.98
N LEU A 47 -7.99 7.30 20.91
CA LEU A 47 -8.42 6.81 22.23
C LEU A 47 -9.76 6.06 22.18
N SER A 48 -10.51 6.16 21.08
CA SER A 48 -11.73 5.39 20.86
C SER A 48 -11.46 3.90 20.55
N GLY A 49 -10.20 3.52 20.34
CA GLY A 49 -9.78 2.15 20.04
C GLY A 49 -9.99 1.71 18.59
N HIS A 50 -10.52 2.59 17.73
CA HIS A 50 -10.77 2.30 16.32
C HIS A 50 -9.61 2.70 15.39
N ALA A 51 -8.61 3.43 15.87
CA ALA A 51 -7.47 3.81 15.06
C ALA A 51 -6.43 2.68 14.96
N ASP A 52 -5.98 2.40 13.74
CA ASP A 52 -4.84 1.51 13.52
C ASP A 52 -3.55 2.17 14.02
N LEU A 53 -2.99 1.63 15.10
CA LEU A 53 -1.73 2.09 15.70
C LEU A 53 -0.48 1.66 14.91
N SER A 54 -0.65 0.94 13.80
CA SER A 54 0.43 0.60 12.88
C SER A 54 0.86 1.78 12.02
N ASP A 55 -0.03 2.77 11.84
CA ASP A 55 0.23 3.93 11.00
C ASP A 55 0.77 5.11 11.82
N PRO A 56 1.92 5.70 11.41
CA PRO A 56 2.57 6.77 12.19
C PRO A 56 1.69 8.01 12.34
N ARG A 57 0.80 8.26 11.38
CA ARG A 57 -0.15 9.39 11.40
C ARG A 57 -1.19 9.28 12.52
N ASN A 58 -1.50 8.07 12.95
CA ASN A 58 -2.43 7.84 14.06
C ASN A 58 -1.69 7.91 15.40
N ILE A 59 -0.41 7.51 15.43
CA ILE A 59 0.47 7.67 16.59
C ILE A 59 0.70 9.16 16.89
N GLU A 60 0.89 9.99 15.87
CA GLU A 60 1.04 11.46 16.03
C GLU A 60 -0.21 12.16 16.59
N LYS A 61 -1.40 11.54 16.45
CA LYS A 61 -2.65 12.05 17.02
C LYS A 61 -2.88 11.65 18.48
N LEU A 62 -1.99 10.83 19.04
CA LEU A 62 -2.05 10.47 20.46
C LEU A 62 -1.73 11.70 21.32
N PRO A 63 -2.52 11.99 22.36
CA PRO A 63 -2.19 13.06 23.29
C PRO A 63 -0.91 12.71 24.06
N GLU A 64 -0.08 13.71 24.35
CA GLU A 64 1.18 13.53 25.11
C GLU A 64 0.94 13.17 26.59
N ILE A 65 -0.24 13.50 27.10
CA ILE A 65 -0.66 13.30 28.48
C ILE A 65 -1.99 12.55 28.48
N TRP A 66 -2.09 11.51 29.31
CA TRP A 66 -3.33 10.74 29.46
C TRP A 66 -4.46 11.62 30.02
N PRO A 67 -5.63 11.72 29.36
CA PRO A 67 -6.66 12.69 29.71
C PRO A 67 -7.57 12.27 30.89
N ALA A 68 -7.10 11.45 31.83
CA ALA A 68 -7.89 11.10 33.03
C ALA A 68 -7.59 12.06 34.19
N GLU A 69 -8.62 12.72 34.71
CA GLU A 69 -8.55 13.69 35.82
C GLU A 69 -8.48 13.05 37.22
N GLU A 70 -8.39 11.72 37.34
CA GLU A 70 -8.48 11.05 38.64
C GLU A 70 -7.11 10.75 39.29
N HIS A 71 -7.04 11.07 40.58
CA HIS A 71 -5.91 10.93 41.49
C HIS A 71 -5.09 9.63 41.26
N GLY A 72 -3.79 9.80 40.96
CA GLY A 72 -2.89 8.72 40.48
C GLY A 72 -2.32 8.98 39.08
N ALA A 73 -2.58 10.15 38.50
CA ALA A 73 -2.17 10.56 37.16
C ALA A 73 -0.68 10.39 36.85
N ASP A 74 0.21 10.49 37.85
CA ASP A 74 1.65 10.41 37.60
C ASP A 74 2.10 9.00 37.18
N GLU A 75 1.70 7.95 37.89
CA GLU A 75 2.05 6.55 37.54
C GLU A 75 1.41 6.14 36.21
N MET A 76 0.14 6.51 36.02
CA MET A 76 -0.59 6.22 34.78
C MET A 76 -0.02 7.00 33.58
N SER A 77 0.45 8.23 33.79
CA SER A 77 1.10 9.01 32.73
C SER A 77 2.47 8.43 32.34
N GLN A 78 3.22 7.89 33.31
CA GLN A 78 4.49 7.21 33.04
C GLN A 78 4.26 5.92 32.26
N ALA A 79 3.34 5.07 32.71
CA ALA A 79 2.97 3.83 32.01
C ALA A 79 2.45 4.12 30.59
N TYR A 80 1.66 5.18 30.41
CA TYR A 80 1.21 5.61 29.09
C TYR A 80 2.37 6.03 28.19
N LYS A 81 3.31 6.85 28.68
CA LYS A 81 4.50 7.27 27.89
C LYS A 81 5.36 6.08 27.49
N GLU A 82 5.54 5.11 28.37
CA GLU A 82 6.25 3.87 28.05
C GLU A 82 5.54 3.09 26.94
N LEU A 83 4.21 2.98 27.00
CA LEU A 83 3.42 2.27 26.01
C LEU A 83 3.42 2.98 24.65
N VAL A 84 3.34 4.31 24.62
CA VAL A 84 3.50 5.11 23.39
C VAL A 84 4.91 4.91 22.80
N GLY A 85 5.94 4.88 23.65
CA GLY A 85 7.31 4.53 23.26
C GLY A 85 7.42 3.14 22.63
N GLN A 86 6.77 2.13 23.21
CA GLN A 86 6.73 0.78 22.65
C GLN A 86 6.01 0.74 21.30
N VAL A 87 4.81 1.33 21.21
CA VAL A 87 4.01 1.37 19.98
C VAL A 87 4.76 2.06 18.85
N SER A 88 5.37 3.22 19.11
CA SER A 88 6.19 3.92 18.12
C SER A 88 7.39 3.09 17.64
N SER A 89 8.07 2.39 18.55
CA SER A 89 9.19 1.50 18.19
C SER A 89 8.75 0.33 17.31
N MET A 90 7.59 -0.27 17.62
CA MET A 90 7.00 -1.36 16.84
C MET A 90 6.53 -0.88 15.47
N ALA A 91 5.90 0.30 15.39
CA ALA A 91 5.48 0.91 14.13
C ALA A 91 6.68 1.22 13.22
N ALA A 92 7.78 1.75 13.77
CA ALA A 92 9.03 1.93 13.03
C ALA A 92 9.58 0.59 12.52
N GLY A 93 9.51 -0.46 13.35
CA GLY A 93 9.86 -1.83 12.97
C GLY A 93 9.03 -2.33 11.78
N LEU A 94 7.70 -2.19 11.83
CA LEU A 94 6.79 -2.57 10.74
C LEU A 94 7.09 -1.79 9.45
N GLN A 95 7.35 -0.49 9.55
CA GLN A 95 7.70 0.34 8.40
C GLN A 95 9.00 -0.13 7.75
N SER A 96 10.01 -0.52 8.54
CA SER A 96 11.26 -1.08 8.04
C SER A 96 11.03 -2.38 7.26
N ILE A 97 10.18 -3.28 7.77
CA ILE A 97 9.83 -4.55 7.13
C ILE A 97 9.05 -4.31 5.84
N ARG A 98 8.05 -3.42 5.86
CA ARG A 98 7.28 -3.03 4.66
C ARG A 98 8.20 -2.48 3.58
N SER A 99 9.11 -1.56 3.92
CA SER A 99 10.06 -1.00 2.94
C SER A 99 11.02 -2.05 2.37
N ARG A 100 11.47 -3.01 3.19
CA ARG A 100 12.30 -4.13 2.73
C ARG A 100 11.51 -5.03 1.78
N HIS A 101 10.27 -5.33 2.11
CA HIS A 101 9.38 -6.14 1.27
C HIS A 101 9.13 -5.47 -0.08
N GLU A 102 8.82 -4.17 -0.10
CA GLU A 102 8.65 -3.39 -1.33
C GLU A 102 9.91 -3.41 -2.21
N ARG A 103 11.09 -3.24 -1.61
CA ARG A 103 12.37 -3.34 -2.34
C ARG A 103 12.56 -4.72 -2.97
N LEU A 104 12.27 -5.78 -2.22
CA LEU A 104 12.38 -7.16 -2.73
C LEU A 104 11.37 -7.43 -3.84
N LEU A 105 10.13 -6.93 -3.74
CA LEU A 105 9.14 -7.03 -4.80
C LEU A 105 9.57 -6.26 -6.05
N ALA A 106 10.13 -5.06 -5.89
CA ALA A 106 10.65 -4.28 -7.02
C ALA A 106 11.80 -5.01 -7.72
N LEU A 107 12.72 -5.61 -6.96
CA LEU A 107 13.80 -6.44 -7.50
C LEU A 107 13.24 -7.69 -8.19
N ARG A 108 12.30 -8.39 -7.58
CA ARG A 108 11.63 -9.56 -8.18
C ARG A 108 10.96 -9.19 -9.50
N LYS A 109 10.30 -8.03 -9.57
CA LYS A 109 9.67 -7.54 -10.81
C LYS A 109 10.71 -7.30 -11.90
N LYS A 110 11.86 -6.68 -11.57
CA LYS A 110 12.98 -6.50 -12.51
C LYS A 110 13.55 -7.83 -12.97
N ILE A 111 13.75 -8.79 -12.07
CA ILE A 111 14.23 -10.13 -12.44
C ILE A 111 13.21 -10.85 -13.32
N GLY A 112 11.91 -10.72 -13.04
CA GLY A 112 10.84 -11.29 -13.87
C GLY A 112 10.87 -10.76 -15.30
N THR A 113 11.20 -9.48 -15.52
CA THR A 113 11.41 -8.95 -16.88
C THR A 113 12.63 -9.52 -17.60
N LEU A 114 13.59 -10.09 -16.85
CA LEU A 114 14.77 -10.74 -17.42
C LEU A 114 14.58 -12.24 -17.66
N GLU A 115 13.49 -12.85 -17.17
CA GLU A 115 13.23 -14.28 -17.30
C GLU A 115 12.94 -14.69 -18.76
N ASN A 116 12.28 -13.80 -19.52
CA ASN A 116 12.10 -13.91 -20.97
C ASN A 116 12.76 -12.72 -21.68
N PRO A 117 14.10 -12.70 -21.79
CA PRO A 117 14.83 -11.55 -22.34
C PRO A 117 14.53 -11.32 -23.83
N ARG A 118 14.04 -12.35 -24.54
CA ARG A 118 13.64 -12.26 -25.95
C ARG A 118 12.39 -11.42 -26.19
N GLU A 119 11.47 -11.37 -25.23
CA GLU A 119 10.17 -10.70 -25.38
C GLU A 119 10.13 -9.36 -24.63
N SER A 120 10.85 -9.25 -23.50
CA SER A 120 10.75 -8.09 -22.60
C SER A 120 11.89 -7.07 -22.72
N ILE A 121 13.03 -7.43 -23.33
CA ILE A 121 14.20 -6.56 -23.44
C ILE A 121 14.42 -6.19 -24.91
N GLN A 122 14.88 -4.96 -25.16
CA GLN A 122 15.21 -4.53 -26.52
C GLN A 122 16.19 -5.53 -27.15
N PRO A 123 15.89 -6.05 -28.36
CA PRO A 123 16.68 -7.12 -28.99
C PRO A 123 18.14 -6.72 -29.22
N ASN A 124 18.41 -5.41 -29.36
CA ASN A 124 19.76 -4.87 -29.53
C ASN A 124 20.69 -5.07 -28.31
N LEU A 125 20.13 -5.26 -27.10
CA LEU A 125 20.90 -5.54 -25.88
C LEU A 125 21.10 -7.04 -25.64
N VAL A 126 20.25 -7.88 -26.23
CA VAL A 126 20.23 -9.33 -26.00
C VAL A 126 21.14 -10.07 -26.98
N PHE A 127 21.27 -9.57 -28.21
CA PHE A 127 22.04 -10.23 -29.26
C PHE A 127 23.29 -9.44 -29.66
N LYS A 128 24.45 -10.10 -29.70
CA LYS A 128 25.71 -9.54 -30.26
C LYS A 128 25.60 -9.24 -31.76
N ASP A 129 24.72 -9.94 -32.46
CA ASP A 129 24.45 -9.77 -33.90
C ASP A 129 23.08 -9.13 -34.13
N SER A 130 22.78 -8.08 -33.36
CA SER A 130 21.56 -7.32 -33.55
C SER A 130 21.57 -6.51 -34.86
N GLU A 131 20.39 -6.16 -35.37
CA GLU A 131 20.26 -5.38 -36.61
C GLU A 131 21.07 -4.08 -36.55
N LEU A 132 21.08 -3.43 -35.39
CA LEU A 132 21.87 -2.22 -35.16
C LEU A 132 23.39 -2.49 -35.18
N ALA A 133 23.85 -3.63 -34.67
CA ALA A 133 25.27 -4.01 -34.78
C ALA A 133 25.69 -4.27 -36.24
N LEU A 134 24.78 -4.82 -37.06
CA LEU A 134 24.99 -5.01 -38.50
C LEU A 134 25.00 -3.68 -39.25
N GLU A 135 24.08 -2.77 -38.93
CA GLU A 135 24.06 -1.42 -39.51
C GLU A 135 25.29 -0.60 -39.12
N LEU A 136 25.73 -0.65 -37.86
CA LEU A 136 26.98 -0.01 -37.43
C LEU A 136 28.20 -0.56 -38.17
N LYS A 137 28.28 -1.88 -38.41
CA LYS A 137 29.34 -2.47 -39.25
C LYS A 137 29.28 -1.93 -40.69
N ARG A 138 28.09 -1.83 -41.29
CA ARG A 138 27.91 -1.25 -42.64
C ARG A 138 28.32 0.22 -42.69
N MET A 139 27.90 1.03 -41.72
CA MET A 139 28.28 2.44 -41.63
C MET A 139 29.78 2.61 -41.45
N ARG A 140 30.44 1.77 -40.64
CA ARG A 140 31.90 1.81 -40.47
C ARG A 140 32.65 1.54 -41.78
N ILE A 141 32.15 0.60 -42.60
CA ILE A 141 32.72 0.33 -43.92
C ILE A 141 32.50 1.51 -44.86
N LEU A 142 31.29 2.11 -44.88
CA LEU A 142 30.99 3.29 -45.70
C LEU A 142 31.85 4.50 -45.29
N ALA A 143 32.01 4.74 -44.00
CA ALA A 143 32.86 5.82 -43.48
C ALA A 143 34.33 5.62 -43.87
N ALA A 144 34.86 4.39 -43.77
CA ALA A 144 36.21 4.08 -44.21
C ALA A 144 36.41 4.30 -45.72
N LYS A 145 35.42 3.92 -46.54
CA LYS A 145 35.45 4.19 -47.99
C LYS A 145 35.42 5.68 -48.29
N LEU A 146 34.57 6.43 -47.60
CA LEU A 146 34.44 7.87 -47.80
C LEU A 146 35.71 8.62 -47.35
N ALA A 147 36.34 8.19 -46.26
CA ALA A 147 37.66 8.69 -45.85
C ALA A 147 38.73 8.41 -46.91
N TYR A 148 38.74 7.20 -47.49
CA TYR A 148 39.64 6.86 -48.58
C TYR A 148 39.42 7.71 -49.84
N GLU A 149 38.18 7.98 -50.22
CA GLU A 149 37.84 8.87 -51.35
C GLU A 149 38.24 10.34 -51.10
N LEU A 150 38.18 10.80 -49.85
CA LEU A 150 38.65 12.14 -49.47
C LEU A 150 40.17 12.26 -49.41
N GLU A 151 40.87 11.19 -49.06
CA GLU A 151 42.33 11.11 -49.05
C GLU A 151 42.93 10.82 -50.45
N ALA A 152 42.15 10.21 -51.34
CA ALA A 152 42.55 9.99 -52.73
C ALA A 152 42.68 11.34 -53.45
N PRO A 153 43.87 11.70 -53.98
CA PRO A 153 44.03 12.95 -54.71
C PRO A 153 43.15 12.90 -55.95
N LYS A 154 42.24 13.87 -56.06
CA LYS A 154 41.40 14.12 -57.24
C LYS A 154 42.29 14.01 -58.48
N PRO A 155 42.07 13.05 -59.40
CA PRO A 155 42.90 12.96 -60.58
C PRO A 155 42.71 14.26 -61.36
N MET A 156 43.79 15.03 -61.49
CA MET A 156 43.82 16.18 -62.39
C MET A 156 43.43 15.67 -63.77
N GLN A 157 42.22 16.02 -64.20
CA GLN A 157 41.80 15.85 -65.59
C GLN A 157 42.69 16.79 -66.40
N LEU A 158 43.60 16.19 -67.16
CA LEU A 158 44.40 16.82 -68.22
C LEU A 158 43.50 17.27 -69.37
#